data_AF-A0A922A0L8-F1
#
_entry.id   AF-A0A922A0L8-F1
#
_cell.length_a   1.000
_cell.length_b   1.000
_cell.length_c   1.000
_cell.angle_alpha   90.00
_cell.angle_beta   90.00
_cell.angle_gamma   90.00
#
_symmetry.space_group_name_H-M   'P 1'
#
loop_
_entity.id
_entity.type
_entity.pdbx_description
1 polymer ?
#
loop_
_entity_poly.entity_id
_entity_poly.type
_entity_poly.pdbx_seq_one_letter_code
_entity_poly.pdbx_strand_id
1 'polypeptide(L)'
;MESVILTLFYFFVAAKCTRIMKCVLSGHIPQAASLSTDAVYRSIRGAALHISPDSCLYRTQQPKWVVFTSVQSTGDKTYMRDLMVIQKDWLLEIAPHYYTET
;
A
#
# COMPACT_ATOMS: atom_id res chain seq x y z
N MET A 1 -23.33 -8.09 7.57
CA MET A 1 -23.36 -9.10 6.48
C MET A 1 -22.67 -8.57 5.21
N GLU A 2 -22.77 -7.29 4.89
CA GLU A 2 -22.11 -6.67 3.72
C GLU A 2 -20.57 -6.60 3.79
N SER A 3 -19.99 -6.38 4.97
CA SER A 3 -18.52 -6.30 5.12
C SER A 3 -17.80 -7.59 4.80
N VAL A 4 -18.39 -8.76 5.09
CA VAL A 4 -17.77 -10.07 4.83
C VAL A 4 -17.76 -10.38 3.33
N ILE A 5 -18.82 -9.99 2.61
CA ILE A 5 -18.91 -10.13 1.15
C ILE A 5 -17.89 -9.23 0.47
N LEU A 6 -17.73 -7.97 0.91
CA LEU A 6 -16.69 -7.06 0.40
C LEU A 6 -15.27 -7.58 0.68
N THR A 7 -15.01 -8.09 1.88
CA THR A 7 -13.70 -8.68 2.21
C THR A 7 -13.42 -9.94 1.38
N LEU A 8 -14.39 -10.83 1.19
CA LEU A 8 -14.26 -12.01 0.34
C LEU A 8 -14.10 -11.65 -1.14
N PHE A 9 -14.80 -10.63 -1.64
CA PHE A 9 -14.64 -10.16 -3.02
C PHE A 9 -13.26 -9.52 -3.23
N TYR A 10 -12.77 -8.75 -2.26
CA TYR A 10 -11.43 -8.17 -2.28
C TYR A 10 -10.34 -9.27 -2.26
N PHE A 11 -10.54 -10.31 -1.43
CA PHE A 11 -9.63 -11.45 -1.34
C PHE A 11 -9.63 -12.28 -2.63
N PHE A 12 -10.79 -12.49 -3.24
CA PHE A 12 -10.94 -13.28 -4.46
C PHE A 12 -10.42 -12.56 -5.71
N VAL A 13 -10.58 -11.24 -5.81
CA VAL A 13 -10.01 -10.42 -6.90
C VAL A 13 -8.48 -10.32 -6.77
N ALA A 14 -7.95 -10.18 -5.55
CA ALA A 14 -6.51 -10.07 -5.32
C ALA A 14 -5.72 -11.33 -5.74
N ALA A 15 -6.32 -12.53 -5.65
CA ALA A 15 -5.68 -13.79 -6.02
C ALA A 15 -5.38 -13.94 -7.52
N LYS A 16 -6.14 -13.28 -8.41
CA LYS A 16 -5.98 -13.43 -9.87
C LYS A 16 -4.91 -12.53 -10.47
N CYS A 17 -4.59 -11.41 -9.80
CA CYS A 17 -3.71 -10.37 -10.33
C CYS A 17 -2.32 -10.35 -9.66
N THR A 18 -2.00 -11.29 -8.77
CA THR A 18 -0.74 -11.28 -8.00
C THR A 18 0.51 -11.15 -8.87
N ARG A 19 0.56 -11.82 -10.04
CA ARG A 19 1.71 -11.69 -10.97
C ARG A 19 1.85 -10.27 -11.53
N ILE A 20 0.74 -9.63 -11.89
CA ILE A 20 0.73 -8.25 -12.38
C ILE A 20 1.12 -7.30 -11.24
N MET A 21 0.57 -7.50 -10.05
CA MET A 21 0.89 -6.69 -8.86
C MET A 21 2.37 -6.78 -8.50
N LYS A 22 2.95 -7.98 -8.48
CA LYS A 22 4.40 -8.19 -8.27
C LYS A 22 5.25 -7.53 -9.36
N CYS A 23 4.80 -7.57 -10.62
CA CYS A 23 5.46 -6.87 -11.71
C CYS A 23 5.46 -5.35 -11.49
N VAL A 24 4.32 -4.75 -11.14
CA VAL A 24 4.24 -3.32 -10.79
C VAL A 24 5.14 -3.01 -9.59
N LEU A 25 5.10 -3.85 -8.55
CA LEU A 25 5.90 -3.69 -7.35
C LEU A 25 7.41 -3.71 -7.65
N SER A 26 7.85 -4.55 -8.60
CA SER A 26 9.26 -4.59 -9.02
C SER A 26 9.75 -3.29 -9.68
N GLY A 27 8.85 -2.50 -10.28
CA GLY A 27 9.17 -1.17 -10.80
C GLY A 27 9.09 -0.06 -9.74
N HIS A 28 8.40 -0.31 -8.63
CA HIS A 28 8.07 0.68 -7.59
C HIS A 28 8.63 0.30 -6.21
N ILE A 29 9.80 -0.35 -6.18
CA ILE A 29 10.48 -0.82 -4.97
C ILE A 29 10.60 0.26 -3.88
N PRO A 30 11.04 1.50 -4.12
CA PRO A 30 11.19 2.48 -3.04
C PRO A 30 9.88 3.11 -2.54
N GLN A 31 8.76 2.85 -3.23
CA GLN A 31 7.48 3.52 -2.98
C GLN A 31 6.49 2.64 -2.21
N ALA A 32 6.98 1.83 -1.26
CA ALA A 32 6.11 1.19 -0.28
C ALA A 32 5.94 2.05 0.97
N ALA A 33 4.76 1.93 1.57
CA ALA A 33 4.42 2.52 2.85
C ALA A 33 3.69 1.51 3.73
N SER A 34 3.91 1.64 5.04
CA SER A 34 3.27 0.80 6.05
C SER A 34 2.43 1.66 6.99
N LEU A 35 1.31 1.12 7.45
CA LEU A 35 0.46 1.77 8.44
C LEU A 35 1.07 1.59 9.83
N SER A 36 1.42 2.72 10.47
CA SER A 36 1.91 2.74 11.86
C SER A 36 0.77 2.50 12.85
N THR A 37 1.11 2.19 14.11
CA THR A 37 0.17 2.13 15.24
C THR A 37 -0.60 3.43 15.43
N ASP A 38 0.00 4.55 15.04
CA ASP A 38 -0.55 5.90 15.17
C ASP A 38 -1.57 6.24 14.06
N ALA A 39 -1.99 5.25 13.25
CA ALA A 39 -2.86 5.41 12.09
C ALA A 39 -2.33 6.37 10.99
N VAL A 40 -1.00 6.55 10.94
CA VAL A 40 -0.30 7.32 9.90
C VAL A 40 0.52 6.37 9.04
N TYR A 41 0.47 6.54 7.72
CA TYR A 41 1.34 5.78 6.83
C TYR A 41 2.76 6.35 6.90
N ARG A 42 3.74 5.47 7.03
CA ARG A 42 5.16 5.83 6.94
C ARG A 42 5.77 5.15 5.73
N SER A 43 6.46 5.92 4.90
CA SER A 43 7.31 5.35 3.87
C SER A 43 8.48 4.61 4.50
N ILE A 44 9.14 3.78 3.71
CA ILE A 44 10.38 3.09 4.12
C ILE A 44 11.45 4.09 4.55
N ARG A 45 11.42 5.32 4.00
CA ARG A 45 12.32 6.42 4.34
C ARG A 45 11.86 7.24 5.56
N GLY A 46 10.79 6.83 6.23
CA GLY A 46 10.26 7.48 7.43
C GLY A 46 9.36 8.70 7.18
N ALA A 47 9.07 9.05 5.93
CA ALA A 47 8.19 10.18 5.62
C ALA A 47 6.74 9.86 5.99
N ALA A 48 6.06 10.80 6.65
CA ALA A 48 4.64 10.70 6.95
C ALA A 48 3.81 10.93 5.69
N LEU A 49 2.91 9.98 5.40
CA LEU A 49 2.08 9.94 4.23
C LEU A 49 0.62 9.67 4.62
N HIS A 50 -0.30 10.10 3.76
CA HIS A 50 -1.73 9.91 3.94
C HIS A 50 -2.36 9.36 2.67
N ILE A 51 -3.45 8.60 2.81
CA ILE A 51 -4.26 8.20 1.65
C ILE A 51 -5.06 9.42 1.18
N SER A 52 -5.00 9.73 -0.12
CA SER A 52 -5.78 10.80 -0.73
C SER A 52 -7.30 10.54 -0.55
N PRO A 53 -8.11 11.57 -0.25
CA PRO A 53 -9.56 11.41 -0.05
C PRO A 53 -10.29 10.88 -1.30
N ASP A 54 -9.70 11.03 -2.48
CA ASP A 54 -10.22 10.53 -3.76
C ASP A 54 -10.03 9.01 -3.92
N SER A 55 -9.18 8.39 -3.10
CA SER A 55 -8.90 6.96 -3.19
C SER A 55 -10.06 6.12 -2.65
N CYS A 56 -10.36 5.01 -3.31
CA CYS A 56 -11.30 4.00 -2.82
C CYS A 56 -10.89 3.39 -1.47
N LEU A 57 -9.61 3.49 -1.09
CA LEU A 57 -9.10 3.02 0.19
C LEU A 57 -9.36 3.99 1.35
N TYR A 58 -9.78 5.23 1.08
CA TYR A 58 -9.96 6.25 2.11
C TYR A 58 -11.09 5.93 3.11
N ARG A 59 -12.20 5.34 2.62
CA ARG A 59 -13.40 5.02 3.42
C ARG A 59 -13.49 3.54 3.84
N THR A 60 -12.43 2.77 3.62
CA THR A 60 -12.40 1.32 3.91
C THR A 60 -11.41 1.04 5.04
N GLN A 61 -11.44 -0.17 5.60
CA GLN A 61 -10.42 -0.65 6.52
C GLN A 61 -9.03 -0.43 5.90
N GLN A 62 -8.19 0.35 6.60
CA GLN A 62 -6.87 0.72 6.08
C GLN A 62 -5.93 -0.50 6.05
N PRO A 63 -5.40 -0.86 4.87
CA PRO A 63 -4.49 -1.98 4.74
C PRO A 63 -3.12 -1.67 5.38
N LYS A 64 -2.48 -2.70 5.94
CA LYS A 64 -1.19 -2.55 6.63
C LYS A 64 -0.05 -2.12 5.71
N TRP A 65 -0.04 -2.60 4.47
CA TRP A 65 1.02 -2.36 3.49
C TRP A 65 0.42 -1.95 2.16
N VAL A 66 0.99 -0.88 1.60
CA VAL A 66 0.61 -0.35 0.29
C VAL A 66 1.85 0.04 -0.50
N VAL A 67 1.73 -0.03 -1.83
CA VAL A 67 2.65 0.64 -2.76
C VAL A 67 1.89 1.79 -3.42
N PHE A 68 2.59 2.87 -3.73
CA PHE A 68 2.03 4.05 -4.40
C PHE A 68 2.91 4.43 -5.60
N THR A 69 2.33 5.09 -6.60
CA THR A 69 3.11 5.54 -7.77
C THR A 69 3.66 6.95 -7.58
N SER A 70 2.85 7.85 -7.03
CA SER A 70 3.25 9.25 -6.80
C SER A 70 2.69 9.81 -5.51
N VAL A 71 3.20 10.97 -5.12
CA VAL A 71 2.72 11.74 -3.97
C VAL A 71 2.36 13.14 -4.41
N GLN A 72 1.36 13.72 -3.75
CA GLN A 72 0.94 15.10 -3.93
C GLN A 72 0.84 15.76 -2.56
N SER A 73 1.54 16.87 -2.38
CA SER A 73 1.45 17.68 -1.17
C SER A 73 0.37 18.74 -1.34
N THR A 74 -0.56 18.80 -0.40
CA THR A 74 -1.55 19.89 -0.32
C THR A 74 -1.62 20.40 1.11
N GLY A 75 -1.25 21.68 1.29
CA GLY A 75 -1.01 22.26 2.61
C GLY A 75 0.12 21.52 3.34
N ASP A 76 -0.12 21.18 4.60
CA ASP A 76 0.88 20.55 5.49
C ASP A 76 0.92 19.01 5.38
N LYS A 77 0.15 18.42 4.46
CA LYS A 77 0.01 16.96 4.34
C LYS A 77 0.43 16.46 2.96
N THR A 78 1.15 15.34 2.95
CA THR A 78 1.55 14.62 1.74
C THR A 78 0.65 13.41 1.53
N TYR A 79 -0.02 13.36 0.39
CA TYR A 79 -0.97 12.33 0.04
C TYR A 79 -0.41 11.40 -1.03
N MET A 80 -0.61 10.11 -0.85
CA MET A 80 -0.30 9.08 -1.85
C MET A 80 -1.39 9.02 -2.92
N ARG A 81 -0.96 8.88 -4.18
CA ARG A 81 -1.82 8.67 -5.35
C ARG A 81 -1.52 7.30 -5.96
N ASP A 82 -2.54 6.71 -6.56
CA ASP A 82 -2.49 5.41 -7.24
C ASP A 82 -1.93 4.31 -6.33
N LEU A 83 -2.77 3.91 -5.38
CA LEU A 83 -2.43 2.95 -4.32
C LEU A 83 -2.80 1.53 -4.72
N MET A 84 -1.92 0.59 -4.38
CA MET A 84 -2.18 -0.84 -4.47
C MET A 84 -1.85 -1.51 -3.14
N VAL A 85 -2.73 -2.40 -2.68
CA VAL A 85 -2.52 -3.19 -1.48
C VAL A 85 -1.55 -4.32 -1.79
N ILE A 86 -0.53 -4.49 -0.95
CA ILE A 86 0.51 -5.50 -1.11
C ILE A 86 0.72 -6.28 0.19
N GLN A 87 1.43 -7.39 0.08
CA GLN A 87 1.91 -8.15 1.24
C GLN A 87 3.38 -7.82 1.49
N LYS A 88 3.79 -7.77 2.77
CA LYS A 88 5.18 -7.51 3.16
C LYS A 88 6.13 -8.51 2.51
N ASP A 89 5.74 -9.78 2.47
CA ASP A 89 6.58 -10.88 1.97
C ASP A 89 6.98 -10.68 0.51
N TRP A 90 6.14 -10.04 -0.31
CA TRP A 90 6.46 -9.76 -1.72
C TRP A 90 7.59 -8.73 -1.86
N LEU A 91 7.74 -7.80 -0.91
CA LEU A 91 8.83 -6.82 -0.89
C LEU A 91 10.17 -7.52 -0.63
N LEU A 92 10.18 -8.46 0.32
CA LEU A 92 11.35 -9.27 0.66
C LEU A 92 11.72 -10.21 -0.48
N GLU A 93 10.74 -10.80 -1.17
CA GLU A 93 10.96 -11.67 -2.34
C GLU A 93 11.57 -10.91 -3.52
N ILE A 94 11.06 -9.72 -3.81
CA ILE A 94 11.46 -8.93 -5.00
C ILE A 94 12.75 -8.16 -4.76
N ALA A 95 12.93 -7.58 -3.57
CA ALA A 95 14.05 -6.70 -3.27
C ALA A 95 14.62 -6.96 -1.86
N PRO A 96 15.21 -8.15 -1.61
CA PRO A 96 15.73 -8.53 -0.30
C PRO A 96 16.88 -7.63 0.20
N HIS A 97 17.58 -6.98 -0.72
CA HIS A 97 18.67 -6.04 -0.42
C HIS A 97 18.16 -4.64 -0.07
N TYR A 98 16.91 -4.31 -0.43
CA TYR A 98 16.31 -3.00 -0.18
C TYR A 98 15.49 -3.01 1.12
N TYR A 99 14.84 -4.12 1.41
CA TYR A 99 14.01 -4.33 2.58
C TYR A 99 14.71 -5.27 3.54
N THR A 100 15.18 -4.74 4.67
CA THR A 100 15.74 -5.55 5.74
C THR A 100 14.62 -6.03 6.66
N GLU A 101 14.62 -7.32 6.97
CA GLU A 101 13.83 -7.84 8.09
C GLU A 101 14.51 -7.41 9.39
N THR A 102 13.99 -6.35 10.01
CA THR A 102 14.41 -5.91 11.34
C THR A 102 13.70 -6.71 12.42
#